data_AF-A0A6A4HT99-F1
#
_entry.id   AF-A0A6A4HT99-F1
#
_cell.length_a   1.000
_cell.length_b   1.000
_cell.length_c   1.000
_cell.angle_alpha   90.00
_cell.angle_beta   90.00
_cell.angle_gamma   90.00
#
_symmetry.space_group_name_H-M   'P 1'
#
loop_
_entity.id
_entity.type
_entity.pdbx_description
1 polymer ?
#
loop_
_entity_poly.entity_id
_entity_poly.type
_entity_poly.pdbx_seq_one_letter_code
_entity_poly.pdbx_strand_id
1 'polypeptide(L)'
;MSTPKPPSAHPQPSVSYIDFASTPLAKWYSDSYALAIDELFTPEECEELIDLAESTELEDGKGWQPAKVHYGLAATDQVLNTDYRFNDRILRFDHDAARKMYEKVFGFTLDSYPFS
;
A
#
# COMPACT_ATOMS: atom_id res chain seq x y z
N MET A 1 -4.27 21.84 26.81
CA MET A 1 -3.07 22.43 26.16
C MET A 1 -2.26 21.26 25.63
N SER A 2 -2.30 21.00 24.32
CA SER A 2 -1.47 19.95 23.71
C SER A 2 -0.06 20.50 23.50
N THR A 3 0.94 19.74 23.94
CA THR A 3 2.35 20.05 23.71
C THR A 3 2.67 20.03 22.20
N PRO A 4 3.55 20.91 21.70
CA PRO A 4 3.99 20.86 20.30
C PRO A 4 4.70 19.52 20.05
N LYS A 5 4.25 18.78 19.02
CA LYS A 5 4.94 17.59 18.52
C LYS A 5 6.34 18.03 18.08
N PRO A 6 7.44 17.42 18.55
CA PRO A 6 8.78 17.74 18.07
C PRO A 6 8.81 17.57 16.53
N PRO A 7 9.63 18.37 15.81
CA PRO A 7 9.75 18.23 14.37
C PRO A 7 10.06 16.77 14.04
N SER A 8 9.18 16.16 13.25
CA SER A 8 9.28 14.75 12.89
C SER A 8 10.65 14.50 12.27
N ALA A 9 11.39 13.56 12.85
CA ALA A 9 12.69 13.16 12.33
C ALA A 9 12.51 12.72 10.86
N HIS A 10 13.45 13.12 10.00
CA HIS A 10 13.45 12.65 8.62
C HIS A 10 13.39 11.10 8.61
N PRO A 11 12.54 10.49 7.76
CA PRO A 11 12.49 9.03 7.67
C PRO A 11 13.88 8.52 7.30
N GLN A 12 14.30 7.41 7.91
CA GLN A 12 15.57 6.74 7.65
C GLN A 12 15.26 5.35 7.09
N PRO A 13 14.85 5.24 5.81
CA PRO A 13 14.40 3.97 5.29
C PRO A 13 15.54 2.96 5.32
N SER A 14 15.24 1.74 5.77
CA SER A 14 16.18 0.63 5.71
C SER A 14 15.62 -0.49 4.83
N VAL A 15 16.50 -1.16 4.08
CA VAL A 15 16.11 -2.17 3.10
C VAL A 15 16.66 -3.51 3.52
N SER A 16 15.80 -4.53 3.51
CA SER A 16 16.20 -5.92 3.65
C SER A 16 15.68 -6.76 2.48
N TYR A 17 16.55 -7.54 1.86
CA TYR A 17 16.18 -8.46 0.79
C TYR A 17 15.70 -9.77 1.37
N ILE A 18 14.64 -10.33 0.78
CA ILE A 18 14.11 -11.63 1.17
C ILE A 18 14.71 -12.67 0.23
N ASP A 19 15.67 -13.44 0.75
CA ASP A 19 16.18 -14.64 0.07
C ASP A 19 15.20 -15.80 0.27
N PHE A 20 14.24 -15.94 -0.66
CA PHE A 20 13.24 -17.00 -0.58
C PHE A 20 13.84 -18.41 -0.61
N ALA A 21 15.00 -18.61 -1.23
CA ALA A 21 15.65 -19.92 -1.27
C ALA A 21 16.07 -20.41 0.13
N SER A 22 16.32 -19.47 1.05
CA SER A 22 16.60 -19.76 2.47
C SER A 22 15.35 -19.97 3.34
N THR A 23 14.15 -19.74 2.81
CA THR A 23 12.89 -19.80 3.57
C THR A 23 12.12 -21.10 3.31
N PRO A 24 11.16 -21.48 4.19
CA PRO A 24 10.23 -22.58 3.92
C PRO A 24 9.39 -22.39 2.63
N LEU A 25 9.37 -21.18 2.08
CA LEU A 25 8.65 -20.83 0.86
C LEU A 25 9.45 -21.06 -0.43
N ALA A 26 10.71 -21.52 -0.32
CA ALA A 26 11.61 -21.78 -1.44
C ALA A 26 10.95 -22.57 -2.59
N LYS A 27 10.17 -23.61 -2.26
CA LYS A 27 9.47 -24.45 -3.25
C LYS A 27 8.63 -23.65 -4.27
N TRP A 28 8.10 -22.48 -3.87
CA TRP A 28 7.24 -21.66 -4.71
C TRP A 28 7.90 -20.37 -5.19
N TYR A 29 8.91 -19.87 -4.48
CA TYR A 29 9.43 -18.52 -4.66
C TYR A 29 10.96 -18.43 -4.77
N SER A 30 11.69 -19.53 -4.94
CA SER A 30 13.17 -19.52 -5.00
C SER A 30 13.76 -18.48 -5.98
N ASP A 31 13.11 -18.25 -7.13
CA ASP A 31 13.56 -17.28 -8.14
C ASP A 31 12.79 -15.94 -8.06
N SER A 32 12.05 -15.70 -6.98
CA SER A 32 11.26 -14.48 -6.78
C SER A 32 12.08 -13.38 -6.11
N TYR A 33 11.71 -12.14 -6.41
CA TYR A 33 12.29 -10.97 -5.79
C TYR A 33 11.31 -10.36 -4.79
N ALA A 34 11.77 -10.14 -3.57
CA ALA A 34 11.07 -9.32 -2.59
C ALA A 34 12.06 -8.57 -1.70
N LEU A 35 11.64 -7.41 -1.25
CA LEU A 35 12.37 -6.55 -0.33
C LEU A 35 11.38 -5.99 0.70
N ALA A 36 11.83 -5.79 1.93
CA ALA A 36 11.11 -5.02 2.95
C ALA A 36 11.81 -3.67 3.13
N ILE A 37 11.01 -2.59 3.12
CA ILE A 37 11.46 -1.23 3.40
C ILE A 37 10.84 -0.79 4.71
N ASP A 38 11.66 -0.74 5.76
CA ASP A 38 11.22 -0.24 7.06
C ASP A 38 11.40 1.28 7.11
N GLU A 39 10.55 1.97 7.88
CA GLU A 39 10.62 3.41 8.12
C GLU A 39 10.58 4.29 6.85
N LEU A 40 9.89 3.82 5.79
CA LEU A 40 9.73 4.57 4.54
C LEU A 40 8.91 5.87 4.69
N PHE A 41 7.93 5.84 5.60
CA PHE A 41 7.06 6.95 5.94
C PHE A 41 7.25 7.34 7.41
N THR A 42 7.16 8.63 7.71
CA THR A 42 7.09 9.07 9.11
C THR A 42 5.72 8.75 9.71
N PRO A 43 5.56 8.74 11.05
CA PRO A 43 4.26 8.54 11.68
C PRO A 43 3.19 9.55 11.22
N GLU A 44 3.56 10.80 10.95
CA GLU A 44 2.67 11.84 10.44
C GLU A 44 2.21 11.53 9.01
N GLU A 45 3.13 11.09 8.15
CA GLU A 45 2.76 10.71 6.78
C GLU A 45 1.84 9.49 6.77
N CYS A 46 2.02 8.55 7.68
CA CYS A 46 1.10 7.43 7.88
C CYS A 46 -0.28 7.92 8.35
N GLU A 47 -0.33 8.85 9.32
CA GLU A 47 -1.57 9.46 9.82
C GLU A 47 -2.31 10.18 8.69
N GLU A 48 -1.62 11.00 7.88
CA GLU A 48 -2.20 11.68 6.70
C GLU A 48 -2.79 10.70 5.68
N LEU A 49 -2.11 9.57 5.43
CA LEU A 49 -2.58 8.55 4.49
C LEU A 49 -3.79 7.79 5.04
N ILE A 50 -3.83 7.53 6.34
CA ILE A 50 -4.98 6.93 7.02
C ILE A 50 -6.17 7.89 6.96
N ASP A 51 -5.99 9.15 7.31
CA ASP A 51 -7.03 10.18 7.25
C ASP A 51 -7.58 10.33 5.82
N LEU A 52 -6.69 10.32 4.81
CA LEU A 52 -7.10 10.34 3.41
C LEU A 52 -7.92 9.10 3.04
N ALA A 53 -7.53 7.94 3.53
CA ALA A 53 -8.27 6.70 3.31
C ALA A 53 -9.66 6.74 3.98
N GLU A 54 -9.74 7.20 5.24
CA GLU A 54 -10.96 7.37 6.04
C GLU A 54 -11.92 8.43 5.51
N SER A 55 -11.39 9.49 4.90
CA SER A 55 -12.19 10.52 4.21
C SER A 55 -12.84 10.05 2.90
N THR A 56 -12.66 8.78 2.52
CA THR A 56 -13.32 8.22 1.34
C THR A 56 -14.83 8.15 1.56
N GLU A 57 -15.54 9.15 1.04
CA GLU A 57 -16.98 9.13 0.84
C GLU A 57 -17.30 8.55 -0.55
N LEU A 58 -18.18 7.55 -0.60
CA LEU A 58 -18.73 7.05 -1.86
C LEU A 58 -19.94 7.88 -2.29
N GLU A 59 -20.36 7.73 -3.54
CA GLU A 59 -21.49 8.48 -4.12
C GLU A 59 -22.81 8.38 -3.33
N ASP A 60 -22.95 7.38 -2.47
CA ASP A 60 -24.11 7.16 -1.59
C ASP A 60 -23.97 7.82 -0.20
N GLY A 61 -22.92 8.62 0.03
CA GLY A 61 -22.64 9.30 1.29
C GLY A 61 -22.24 8.34 2.42
N LYS A 62 -21.97 7.07 2.10
CA LYS A 62 -21.45 6.10 3.05
C LYS A 62 -19.94 6.08 2.89
N GLY A 63 -19.22 6.23 3.99
CA GLY A 63 -17.77 6.00 4.03
C GLY A 63 -17.42 4.55 3.64
N TRP A 64 -16.13 4.22 3.65
CA TRP A 64 -15.55 2.87 3.50
C TRP A 64 -16.53 1.74 3.15
N GLN A 65 -16.57 1.32 1.88
CA GLN A 65 -17.25 0.09 1.46
C GLN A 65 -16.25 -0.92 0.90
N PRO A 66 -16.44 -2.23 1.15
CA PRO A 66 -15.62 -3.27 0.55
C PRO A 66 -15.62 -3.19 -0.98
N ALA A 67 -14.45 -3.37 -1.60
CA ALA A 67 -14.30 -3.33 -3.06
C ALA A 67 -15.10 -4.47 -3.72
N LYS A 68 -16.09 -4.11 -4.55
CA LYS A 68 -16.90 -5.06 -5.34
C LYS A 68 -16.23 -5.41 -6.66
N VAL A 69 -16.52 -6.59 -7.19
CA VAL A 69 -16.03 -7.05 -8.50
C VAL A 69 -17.06 -6.70 -9.57
N HIS A 70 -16.64 -6.03 -10.64
CA HIS A 70 -17.49 -5.79 -11.81
C HIS A 70 -17.62 -7.08 -12.63
N TYR A 71 -18.84 -7.54 -12.90
CA TYR A 71 -19.11 -8.80 -13.59
C TYR A 71 -19.90 -8.64 -14.90
N GLY A 72 -20.32 -7.41 -15.24
CA GLY A 72 -21.10 -7.13 -16.45
C GLY A 72 -20.71 -5.83 -17.14
N LEU A 73 -21.58 -5.33 -18.02
CA LEU A 73 -21.37 -4.13 -18.82
C LEU A 73 -22.07 -2.89 -18.24
N ALA A 74 -23.04 -3.06 -17.34
CA ALA A 74 -23.73 -1.95 -16.70
C ALA A 74 -23.00 -1.53 -15.42
N ALA A 75 -23.04 -0.23 -15.08
CA ALA A 75 -22.37 0.33 -13.90
C ALA A 75 -22.79 -0.32 -12.57
N THR A 76 -23.98 -0.93 -12.54
CA THR A 76 -24.55 -1.63 -11.37
C THR A 76 -24.14 -3.10 -11.28
N ASP A 77 -23.44 -3.65 -12.27
CA ASP A 77 -23.08 -5.07 -12.34
C ASP A 77 -21.87 -5.35 -11.44
N GLN A 78 -22.05 -5.12 -10.15
CA GLN A 78 -21.02 -5.30 -9.13
C GLN A 78 -21.50 -6.25 -8.04
N VAL A 79 -20.69 -7.26 -7.71
CA VAL A 79 -20.97 -8.22 -6.64
C VAL A 79 -19.83 -8.25 -5.64
N LEU A 80 -20.17 -8.39 -4.35
CA LEU A 80 -19.18 -8.69 -3.32
C LEU A 80 -18.84 -10.18 -3.42
N ASN A 81 -17.70 -10.51 -4.04
CA ASN A 81 -17.21 -11.88 -4.10
C ASN A 81 -16.19 -12.09 -2.98
N THR A 82 -16.63 -12.74 -1.91
CA THR A 82 -15.80 -13.02 -0.73
C THR A 82 -14.74 -14.10 -0.99
N ASP A 83 -14.90 -14.93 -2.01
CA ASP A 83 -13.96 -16.01 -2.30
C ASP A 83 -12.80 -15.57 -3.21
N TYR A 84 -12.98 -14.47 -3.94
CA TYR A 84 -12.00 -13.93 -4.89
C TYR A 84 -11.38 -12.62 -4.41
N ARG A 85 -12.10 -11.82 -3.61
CA ARG A 85 -11.64 -10.51 -3.11
C ARG A 85 -12.35 -10.11 -1.80
N PHE A 86 -12.33 -10.95 -0.76
CA PHE A 86 -12.71 -10.50 0.59
C PHE A 86 -11.58 -9.68 1.21
N ASN A 87 -11.52 -8.43 0.80
CA ASN A 87 -10.51 -7.51 1.24
C ASN A 87 -11.24 -6.29 1.80
N ASP A 88 -11.04 -5.97 3.07
CA ASP A 88 -11.40 -4.69 3.68
C ASP A 88 -10.51 -3.55 3.14
N ARG A 89 -10.28 -3.54 1.82
CA ARG A 89 -9.36 -2.63 1.13
C ARG A 89 -10.16 -1.66 0.26
N ILE A 90 -9.81 -0.38 0.32
CA ILE A 90 -10.29 0.65 -0.60
C ILE A 90 -9.42 0.73 -1.85
N LEU A 91 -10.00 1.23 -2.94
CA LEU A 91 -9.25 1.83 -4.04
C LEU A 91 -9.49 3.33 -4.00
N ARG A 92 -8.50 4.08 -3.49
CA ARG A 92 -8.53 5.54 -3.45
C ARG A 92 -7.75 6.08 -4.65
N PHE A 93 -8.46 6.75 -5.56
CA PHE A 93 -7.85 7.41 -6.71
C PHE A 93 -7.49 8.86 -6.34
N ASP A 94 -6.32 9.04 -5.75
CA ASP A 94 -5.76 10.35 -5.42
C ASP A 94 -4.36 10.48 -6.05
N HIS A 95 -4.21 11.41 -7.00
CA HIS A 95 -3.01 11.52 -7.81
C HIS A 95 -1.79 11.97 -7.00
N ASP A 96 -1.97 12.88 -6.04
CA ASP A 96 -0.87 13.43 -5.27
C ASP A 96 -0.39 12.44 -4.21
N ALA A 97 -1.30 11.75 -3.53
CA ALA A 97 -0.95 10.67 -2.63
C ALA A 97 -0.24 9.52 -3.38
N ALA A 98 -0.76 9.12 -4.54
CA ALA A 98 -0.14 8.09 -5.37
C ALA A 98 1.28 8.48 -5.79
N ARG A 99 1.48 9.73 -6.23
CA ARG A 99 2.80 10.26 -6.60
C ARG A 99 3.77 10.29 -5.42
N LYS A 100 3.35 10.79 -4.24
CA LYS A 100 4.17 10.80 -3.02
C LYS A 100 4.66 9.40 -2.64
N MET A 101 3.76 8.41 -2.66
CA MET A 101 4.10 7.01 -2.38
C MET A 101 5.04 6.44 -3.44
N TYR A 102 4.76 6.69 -4.72
CA TYR A 102 5.59 6.22 -5.82
C TYR A 102 7.02 6.77 -5.73
N GLU A 103 7.20 8.08 -5.57
CA GLU A 103 8.52 8.72 -5.50
C GLU A 103 9.37 8.16 -4.35
N LYS A 104 8.75 7.88 -3.19
CA LYS A 104 9.41 7.25 -2.04
C LYS A 104 9.85 5.81 -2.33
N VAL A 105 9.00 5.01 -2.96
CA VAL A 105 9.29 3.60 -3.27
C VAL A 105 10.27 3.47 -4.44
N PHE A 106 10.19 4.37 -5.43
CA PHE A 106 10.90 4.28 -6.70
C PHE A 106 12.42 4.13 -6.52
N GLY A 107 13.01 4.86 -5.57
CA GLY A 107 14.45 4.78 -5.26
C GLY A 107 14.94 3.40 -4.81
N PHE A 108 14.05 2.51 -4.39
CA PHE A 108 14.37 1.15 -3.93
C PHE A 108 14.05 0.07 -4.98
N THR A 109 13.43 0.45 -6.10
CA THR A 109 12.98 -0.50 -7.13
C THR A 109 13.93 -0.62 -8.32
N LEU A 110 14.87 0.33 -8.49
CA LEU A 110 15.71 0.43 -9.69
C LEU A 110 17.19 0.02 -9.52
N ASP A 111 17.74 0.04 -8.30
CA ASP A 111 19.17 -0.25 -8.08
C ASP A 111 19.45 -1.65 -7.50
N SER A 112 18.42 -2.50 -7.45
CA SER A 112 18.39 -3.68 -6.58
C SER A 112 18.41 -5.03 -7.29
N TYR A 113 18.69 -5.07 -8.60
CA TYR A 113 18.92 -6.31 -9.33
C TYR A 113 20.41 -6.55 -9.58
N PRO A 114 21.22 -6.97 -8.58
CA PRO A 114 22.52 -7.53 -8.81
C PRO A 114 22.39 -9.04 -8.99
N PHE A 115 21.93 -9.51 -10.14
CA PHE A 115 22.25 -10.87 -10.55
C PHE A 115 22.74 -10.90 -12.00
N SER A 116 24.03 -11.23 -12.07
CA SER A 116 24.84 -11.74 -13.18
C SER A 116 24.11 -12.68 -14.14
#